data_AF-A0A536PIE8-F1
#
_entry.id   AF-A0A536PIE8-F1
#
_cell.length_a   1.000
_cell.length_b   1.000
_cell.length_c   1.000
_cell.angle_alpha   90.00
_cell.angle_beta   90.00
_cell.angle_gamma   90.00
#
_symmetry.space_group_name_H-M   'P 1'
#
loop_
_entity.id
_entity.type
_entity.pdbx_description
1 polymer ?
#
loop_
_entity_poly.entity_id
_entity_poly.type
_entity_poly.pdbx_seq_one_letter_code
_entity_poly.pdbx_strand_id
1 'polypeptide(L)'
;MRRETGQKRLHELHVAGELSGLPGEGSPLPPDPDDDAGDAWAARHVMRTAGASPPWADLRREIAEERARLVTRLRAHHAWLAGRDARLRRLPGERILGEREATRAVDERVRGELEGAIGELKALVARHNLMVVPALQLPQPSLERLQELARS
;
A
#
# COMPACT_ATOMS: atom_id res chain seq x y z
N MET A 1 22.04 -12.88 -63.72
CA MET A 1 21.15 -11.69 -63.81
C MET A 1 19.67 -12.05 -63.52
N ARG A 2 19.34 -12.70 -62.38
CA ARG A 2 17.95 -13.14 -62.09
C ARG A 2 17.51 -12.94 -60.63
N ARG A 3 18.27 -12.16 -59.83
CA ARG A 3 18.02 -11.91 -58.40
C ARG A 3 17.52 -10.48 -58.09
N GLU A 4 17.91 -9.48 -58.88
CA GLU A 4 17.46 -8.07 -58.71
C GLU A 4 15.95 -7.88 -58.94
N THR A 5 15.36 -8.64 -59.86
CA THR A 5 13.93 -8.55 -60.19
C THR A 5 13.02 -9.08 -59.07
N GLY A 6 13.52 -10.04 -58.28
CA GLY A 6 12.78 -10.59 -57.14
C GLY A 6 12.69 -9.63 -55.96
N GLN A 7 13.78 -8.92 -55.63
CA GLN A 7 13.79 -7.94 -54.54
C GLN A 7 12.92 -6.72 -54.86
N LYS A 8 12.96 -6.21 -56.10
CA LYS A 8 12.04 -5.13 -56.54
C LYS A 8 10.58 -5.55 -56.41
N ARG A 9 10.26 -6.77 -56.83
CA ARG A 9 8.88 -7.28 -56.76
C ARG A 9 8.41 -7.53 -55.32
N LEU A 10 9.29 -8.00 -54.44
CA LEU A 10 8.99 -8.12 -53.01
C LEU A 10 8.77 -6.75 -52.35
N HIS A 11 9.57 -5.75 -52.72
CA HIS A 11 9.40 -4.38 -52.24
C HIS A 11 8.08 -3.77 -52.73
N GLU A 12 7.72 -3.96 -54.01
CA GLU A 12 6.44 -3.53 -54.57
C GLU A 12 5.25 -4.19 -53.86
N LEU A 13 5.31 -5.49 -53.60
CA LEU A 13 4.27 -6.23 -52.87
C LEU A 13 4.17 -5.83 -51.40
N HIS A 14 5.30 -5.50 -50.76
CA HIS A 14 5.32 -4.97 -49.39
C HIS A 14 4.68 -3.58 -49.31
N VAL A 15 5.02 -2.68 -50.23
CA VAL A 15 4.43 -1.33 -50.33
C VAL A 15 2.94 -1.39 -50.67
N ALA A 16 2.53 -2.37 -51.48
CA ALA A 16 1.13 -2.61 -51.83
C ALA A 16 0.30 -3.27 -50.71
N GLY A 17 0.94 -3.68 -49.60
CA GLY A 17 0.27 -4.35 -48.48
C GLY A 17 -0.15 -5.80 -48.76
N GLU A 18 0.17 -6.36 -49.92
CA GLU A 18 -0.18 -7.72 -50.33
C GLU A 18 0.57 -8.82 -49.57
N LEU A 19 1.56 -8.44 -48.75
CA LEU A 19 2.30 -9.33 -47.86
C LEU A 19 1.78 -9.34 -46.42
N SER A 20 0.64 -8.68 -46.12
CA SER A 20 0.00 -8.69 -44.81
C SER A 20 -1.27 -9.57 -44.80
N GLY A 21 -1.56 -10.22 -43.69
CA GLY A 21 -2.59 -11.25 -43.52
C GLY A 21 -2.21 -12.66 -44.01
N LEU A 22 -0.93 -12.96 -44.22
CA LEU A 22 -0.51 -14.26 -44.78
C LEU A 22 -0.67 -15.42 -43.77
N PRO A 23 -0.97 -16.64 -44.23
CA PRO A 23 -1.04 -17.82 -43.36
C PRO A 23 0.33 -18.06 -42.68
N GLY A 24 0.40 -17.87 -41.36
CA GLY A 24 1.64 -17.94 -40.59
C GLY A 24 2.22 -16.58 -40.19
N GLU A 25 1.60 -15.47 -40.62
CA GLU A 25 1.85 -14.15 -40.04
C GLU A 25 1.40 -14.19 -38.58
N GLY A 26 2.38 -14.27 -37.68
CA GLY A 26 2.12 -14.19 -36.25
C GLY A 26 1.43 -12.86 -35.94
N SER A 27 0.47 -12.88 -35.02
CA SER A 27 -0.12 -11.64 -34.51
C SER A 27 1.00 -10.73 -33.97
N PRO A 28 0.91 -9.41 -34.18
CA PRO A 28 1.80 -8.47 -33.53
C PRO A 28 1.85 -8.75 -32.03
N LEU A 29 3.06 -8.79 -31.46
CA LEU A 29 3.21 -8.91 -30.02
C LEU A 29 2.44 -7.76 -29.34
N PRO A 30 1.73 -8.04 -28.23
CA PRO A 30 1.13 -6.97 -27.46
C PRO A 30 2.19 -5.92 -27.09
N PRO A 31 1.87 -4.62 -27.16
CA PRO A 31 2.82 -3.58 -26.79
C PRO A 31 3.27 -3.77 -25.35
N ASP A 32 4.59 -3.72 -25.11
CA ASP A 32 5.12 -3.75 -23.75
C ASP A 32 4.76 -2.43 -23.06
N PRO A 33 4.10 -2.44 -21.88
CA PRO A 33 3.79 -1.22 -21.16
C PRO A 33 5.03 -0.41 -20.71
N ASP A 34 6.23 -0.96 -20.77
CA ASP A 34 7.48 -0.25 -20.47
C ASP A 34 8.26 0.20 -21.72
N ASP A 35 7.73 0.03 -22.93
CA ASP A 35 8.49 0.30 -24.17
C ASP A 35 8.98 1.75 -24.25
N ASP A 36 8.32 2.68 -23.55
CA ASP A 36 8.68 4.09 -23.43
C ASP A 36 9.77 4.37 -22.38
N ALA A 37 10.17 3.38 -21.58
CA ALA A 37 11.05 3.57 -20.43
C ALA A 37 12.54 3.64 -20.78
N GLY A 38 12.92 3.45 -22.05
CA GLY A 38 14.31 3.48 -22.50
C GLY A 38 15.21 2.53 -21.71
N ASP A 39 16.35 3.02 -21.20
CA ASP A 39 17.29 2.21 -20.40
C ASP A 39 16.68 1.62 -19.12
N ALA A 40 15.60 2.22 -18.59
CA ALA A 40 14.89 1.70 -17.43
C ALA A 40 13.95 0.53 -17.76
N TRP A 41 13.68 0.25 -19.04
CA TRP A 41 12.83 -0.86 -19.50
C TRP A 41 13.33 -2.19 -18.95
N ALA A 42 14.63 -2.49 -19.10
CA ALA A 42 15.19 -3.78 -18.70
C ALA A 42 14.99 -4.04 -17.20
N ALA A 43 15.17 -3.02 -16.36
CA ALA A 43 14.96 -3.13 -14.92
C ALA A 43 13.47 -3.35 -14.57
N ARG A 44 12.55 -2.59 -15.17
CA ARG A 44 11.11 -2.72 -14.92
C ARG A 44 10.53 -4.03 -15.45
N HIS A 45 10.96 -4.43 -16.65
CA HIS A 45 10.59 -5.68 -17.29
C HIS A 45 11.07 -6.88 -16.45
N VAL A 46 12.32 -6.87 -15.95
CA VAL A 46 12.84 -7.92 -15.04
C VAL A 46 12.09 -7.95 -13.72
N MET A 47 11.83 -6.79 -13.09
CA MET A 47 11.04 -6.75 -11.85
C MET A 47 9.63 -7.33 -12.05
N ARG A 48 8.95 -6.99 -13.15
CA ARG A 48 7.62 -7.52 -13.49
C ARG A 48 7.66 -9.01 -13.76
N THR A 49 8.56 -9.49 -14.61
CA THR A 49 8.66 -10.91 -14.99
C THR A 49 9.08 -11.79 -13.82
N ALA A 50 9.90 -11.28 -12.89
CA ALA A 50 10.27 -11.98 -11.67
C ALA A 50 9.19 -11.93 -10.56
N GLY A 51 8.11 -11.17 -10.75
CA GLY A 51 7.13 -10.90 -9.69
C GLY A 51 7.71 -10.12 -8.50
N ALA A 52 8.85 -9.45 -8.71
CA ALA A 52 9.57 -8.73 -7.66
C ALA A 52 8.92 -7.35 -7.41
N SER A 53 8.54 -7.10 -6.16
CA SER A 53 8.00 -5.82 -5.73
C SER A 53 9.13 -4.88 -5.29
N PRO A 54 9.05 -3.56 -5.56
CA PRO A 54 9.98 -2.60 -4.99
C PRO A 54 9.95 -2.67 -3.44
N PRO A 55 11.10 -2.56 -2.74
CA PRO A 55 11.12 -2.64 -1.28
C PRO A 55 10.20 -1.64 -0.56
N TRP A 56 9.97 -0.47 -1.14
CA TRP A 56 9.05 0.53 -0.59
C TRP A 56 7.58 0.09 -0.65
N ALA A 57 7.20 -0.77 -1.59
CA ALA A 57 5.82 -1.23 -1.75
C ALA A 57 5.43 -2.21 -0.63
N ASP A 58 6.38 -3.05 -0.18
CA ASP A 58 6.16 -3.92 0.98
C ASP A 58 6.01 -3.09 2.27
N LEU A 59 6.85 -2.06 2.48
CA LEU A 59 6.67 -1.13 3.61
C LEU A 59 5.34 -0.41 3.53
N ARG A 60 4.87 -0.02 2.34
CA ARG A 60 3.58 0.65 2.18
C ARG A 60 2.42 -0.25 2.60
N ARG A 61 2.50 -1.55 2.29
CA ARG A 61 1.54 -2.56 2.77
C ARG A 61 1.61 -2.71 4.29
N GLU A 62 2.80 -2.85 4.86
CA GLU A 62 3.02 -2.95 6.31
C GLU A 62 2.45 -1.73 7.05
N ILE A 63 2.72 -0.51 6.57
CA ILE A 63 2.17 0.74 7.12
C ILE A 63 0.64 0.75 7.11
N ALA A 64 0.03 0.28 6.02
CA ALA A 64 -1.43 0.23 5.90
C ALA A 64 -2.03 -0.77 6.89
N GLU A 65 -1.41 -1.94 7.04
CA GLU A 65 -1.82 -2.95 8.00
C GLU A 65 -1.66 -2.49 9.44
N GLU A 66 -0.52 -1.90 9.81
CA GLU A 66 -0.29 -1.38 11.16
C GLU A 66 -1.27 -0.25 11.51
N ARG A 67 -1.56 0.64 10.54
CA ARG A 67 -2.59 1.66 10.70
C ARG A 67 -3.97 1.03 10.98
N ALA A 68 -4.35 -0.01 10.24
CA ALA A 68 -5.63 -0.68 10.44
C ALA A 68 -5.70 -1.39 11.80
N ARG A 69 -4.61 -2.05 12.22
CA ARG A 69 -4.47 -2.66 13.55
C ARG A 69 -4.64 -1.63 14.66
N LEU A 70 -3.98 -0.47 14.56
CA LEU A 70 -4.09 0.62 15.52
C LEU A 70 -5.51 1.20 15.61
N VAL A 71 -6.17 1.46 14.47
CA VAL A 71 -7.55 1.95 14.45
C VAL A 71 -8.50 0.94 15.10
N THR A 72 -8.31 -0.36 14.84
CA THR A 72 -9.09 -1.42 15.47
C THR A 72 -8.90 -1.45 16.99
N ARG A 73 -7.66 -1.32 17.46
CA ARG A 73 -7.35 -1.26 18.91
C ARG A 73 -7.95 -0.02 19.57
N LEU A 74 -7.89 1.14 18.91
CA LEU A 74 -8.52 2.37 19.40
C LEU A 74 -10.05 2.23 19.52
N ARG A 75 -10.70 1.62 18.52
CA ARG A 75 -12.14 1.31 18.56
C ARG A 75 -12.48 0.41 19.75
N ALA A 76 -11.73 -0.67 19.93
CA ALA A 76 -11.93 -1.59 21.05
C ALA A 76 -11.73 -0.88 22.41
N HIS A 77 -10.74 0.00 22.51
CA HIS A 77 -10.48 0.79 23.73
C HIS A 77 -11.62 1.76 24.04
N HIS A 78 -12.11 2.50 23.04
CA HIS A 78 -13.26 3.38 23.21
C HIS A 78 -14.52 2.60 23.64
N ALA A 79 -14.79 1.45 23.03
CA ALA A 79 -15.91 0.59 23.40
C ALA A 79 -15.78 0.06 24.84
N TRP A 80 -14.57 -0.33 25.23
CA TRP A 80 -14.26 -0.75 26.60
C TRP A 80 -14.52 0.38 27.60
N LEU A 81 -14.03 1.60 27.34
CA LEU A 81 -14.27 2.77 28.20
C LEU A 81 -15.77 3.06 28.35
N ALA A 82 -16.53 3.07 27.24
CA ALA A 82 -17.97 3.27 27.28
C ALA A 82 -18.69 2.19 28.11
N GLY A 83 -18.26 0.93 27.97
CA GLY A 83 -18.77 -0.19 28.77
C GLY A 83 -18.44 -0.05 30.27
N ARG A 84 -17.22 0.41 30.60
CA ARG A 84 -16.81 0.69 31.98
C ARG A 84 -17.64 1.80 32.60
N ASP A 85 -17.85 2.91 31.88
CA ASP A 85 -18.68 4.02 32.34
C ASP A 85 -20.13 3.57 32.60
N ALA A 86 -20.71 2.79 31.69
CA ALA A 86 -22.05 2.24 31.87
C ALA A 86 -22.15 1.31 33.09
N ARG A 87 -21.11 0.52 33.36
CA ARG A 87 -21.03 -0.36 34.54
C ARG A 87 -20.88 0.45 35.83
N LEU A 88 -20.01 1.45 35.85
CA LEU A 88 -19.77 2.30 37.03
C LEU A 88 -21.05 3.01 37.49
N ARG A 89 -21.91 3.44 36.56
CA ARG A 89 -23.22 4.06 36.87
C ARG A 89 -24.20 3.13 37.60
N ARG A 90 -23.96 1.81 37.57
CA ARG A 90 -24.84 0.79 38.19
C ARG A 90 -24.27 0.23 39.50
N LEU A 91 -23.08 0.67 39.91
CA LEU A 91 -22.41 0.15 41.10
C LEU A 91 -22.84 0.89 42.37
N PRO A 92 -22.90 0.20 43.52
CA PRO A 92 -23.00 0.84 44.83
C PRO A 92 -21.83 1.79 45.08
N GLY A 93 -22.09 2.91 45.75
CA GLY A 93 -21.14 4.02 45.93
C GLY A 93 -19.81 3.60 46.55
N GLU A 94 -19.84 2.63 47.47
CA GLU A 94 -18.67 2.12 48.19
C GLU A 94 -17.65 1.45 47.26
N ARG A 95 -18.09 0.91 46.12
CA ARG A 95 -17.24 0.22 45.15
C ARG A 95 -16.76 1.12 44.01
N ILE A 96 -17.35 2.30 43.83
CA ILE A 96 -17.07 3.17 42.68
C ILE A 96 -15.62 3.62 42.66
N LEU A 97 -15.05 4.02 43.80
CA LEU A 97 -13.69 4.56 43.86
C LEU A 97 -12.64 3.52 43.43
N GLY A 98 -12.67 2.32 44.03
CA GLY A 98 -11.73 1.25 43.67
C GLY A 98 -11.87 0.78 42.22
N GLU A 99 -13.10 0.71 41.70
CA GLU A 99 -13.34 0.34 40.30
C GLU A 99 -12.90 1.44 39.33
N ARG A 100 -12.95 2.72 39.72
CA ARG A 100 -12.42 3.84 38.94
C ARG A 100 -10.90 3.82 38.90
N GLU A 101 -10.23 3.57 40.03
CA GLU A 101 -8.77 3.43 40.08
C GLU A 101 -8.28 2.25 39.22
N ALA A 102 -8.93 1.09 39.34
CA ALA A 102 -8.62 -0.06 38.50
C ALA A 102 -8.82 0.24 37.00
N THR A 103 -9.89 0.97 36.65
CA THR A 103 -10.14 1.40 35.25
C THR A 103 -9.04 2.35 34.79
N ARG A 104 -8.65 3.32 35.61
CA ARG A 104 -7.60 4.29 35.29
C ARG A 104 -6.26 3.61 35.04
N ALA A 105 -5.86 2.66 35.89
CA ALA A 105 -4.61 1.94 35.70
C ALA A 105 -4.58 1.16 34.37
N VAL A 106 -5.69 0.55 33.99
CA VAL A 106 -5.81 -0.14 32.69
C VAL A 106 -5.79 0.85 31.53
N ASP A 107 -6.51 1.98 31.64
CA ASP A 107 -6.51 3.03 30.62
C ASP A 107 -5.12 3.63 30.40
N GLU A 108 -4.40 3.95 31.47
CA GLU A 108 -3.03 4.48 31.40
C GLU A 108 -2.08 3.48 30.71
N ARG A 109 -2.17 2.19 31.05
CA ARG A 109 -1.38 1.15 30.39
C ARG A 109 -1.69 1.06 28.90
N VAL A 110 -2.97 1.00 28.52
CA VAL A 110 -3.37 0.91 27.11
C VAL A 110 -2.93 2.16 26.34
N ARG A 111 -3.00 3.34 26.96
CA ARG A 111 -2.52 4.58 26.36
C ARG A 111 -1.01 4.53 26.08
N GLY A 112 -0.21 4.08 27.04
CA GLY A 112 1.24 3.91 26.84
C GLY A 112 1.57 2.92 25.72
N GLU A 113 0.84 1.80 25.65
CA GLU A 113 0.98 0.83 24.55
C GLU A 113 0.61 1.42 23.18
N LEU A 114 -0.42 2.25 23.11
CA LEU A 114 -0.83 2.94 21.89
C LEU A 114 0.17 4.02 21.46
N GLU A 115 0.72 4.78 22.40
CA GLU A 115 1.75 5.79 22.12
C GLU A 115 3.01 5.17 21.53
N GLY A 116 3.48 4.05 22.10
CA GLY A 116 4.60 3.29 21.56
C GLY A 116 4.35 2.81 20.13
N ALA A 117 3.21 2.17 19.89
CA ALA A 117 2.85 1.66 18.57
C ALA A 117 2.65 2.77 17.52
N ILE A 118 2.18 3.96 17.91
CA ILE A 118 2.15 5.13 17.02
C ILE A 118 3.57 5.61 16.70
N GLY A 119 4.49 5.58 17.67
CA GLY A 119 5.91 5.85 17.45
C GLY A 119 6.54 4.91 16.42
N GLU A 120 6.24 3.63 16.50
CA GLU A 120 6.68 2.62 15.52
C GLU A 120 6.11 2.89 14.12
N LEU A 121 4.81 3.21 14.02
CA LEU A 121 4.19 3.57 12.74
C LEU A 121 4.83 4.82 12.13
N LYS A 122 5.15 5.84 12.95
CA LYS A 122 5.89 7.03 12.48
C LYS A 122 7.26 6.66 11.93
N ALA A 123 7.98 5.76 12.59
CA ALA A 123 9.28 5.29 12.13
C ALA A 123 9.18 4.52 10.79
N LEU A 124 8.16 3.68 10.61
CA LEU A 124 7.89 3.00 9.35
C LEU A 124 7.59 4.00 8.22
N VAL A 125 6.72 4.98 8.47
CA VAL A 125 6.40 6.03 7.50
C VAL A 125 7.64 6.87 7.15
N ALA A 126 8.47 7.22 8.12
CA ALA A 126 9.73 7.92 7.88
C ALA A 126 10.66 7.10 7.00
N ARG A 127 10.84 5.81 7.29
CA ARG A 127 11.67 4.87 6.50
C ARG A 127 11.17 4.76 5.05
N HIS A 128 9.86 4.61 4.87
CA HIS A 128 9.25 4.59 3.54
C HIS A 128 9.54 5.89 2.78
N ASN A 129 9.35 7.04 3.41
CA ASN A 129 9.52 8.35 2.77
C ASN A 129 10.96 8.64 2.34
N LEU A 130 11.95 8.01 2.96
CA LEU A 130 13.36 8.10 2.55
C LEU A 130 13.66 7.31 1.26
N MET A 131 12.82 6.35 0.89
CA MET A 131 13.05 5.46 -0.26
C MET A 131 12.27 5.85 -1.52
N VAL A 132 11.40 6.87 -1.43
CA VAL A 132 10.49 7.24 -2.51
C VAL A 132 10.61 8.71 -2.87
N VAL A 133 10.26 9.04 -4.12
CA VAL A 133 10.14 10.42 -4.58
C VAL A 133 9.03 11.16 -3.82
N PRO A 134 9.09 12.51 -3.69
CA PRO A 134 8.11 13.29 -2.92
C PRO A 134 6.65 13.01 -3.26
N ALA A 135 6.32 12.76 -4.53
CA ALA A 135 4.97 12.45 -4.99
C ALA A 135 4.38 11.15 -4.39
N LEU A 136 5.23 10.25 -3.89
CA LEU A 136 4.82 8.97 -3.30
C LEU A 136 4.94 8.97 -1.77
N GLN A 137 5.41 10.05 -1.16
CA GLN A 137 5.57 10.13 0.30
C GLN A 137 4.21 10.07 1.01
N LEU A 138 4.20 9.44 2.19
CA LEU A 138 3.03 9.33 3.04
C LEU A 138 3.06 10.41 4.12
N PRO A 139 1.89 10.98 4.50
CA PRO A 139 1.83 11.92 5.61
C PRO A 139 2.16 11.21 6.93
N GLN A 140 2.83 11.94 7.83
CA GLN A 140 3.12 11.44 9.17
C GLN A 140 1.82 11.15 9.93
N PRO A 141 1.68 9.97 10.57
CA PRO A 141 0.50 9.64 11.34
C PRO A 141 0.42 10.47 12.61
N SER A 142 -0.74 11.06 12.87
CA SER A 142 -1.06 11.73 14.14
C SER A 142 -2.07 10.91 14.95
N LEU A 143 -1.99 11.01 16.28
CA LEU A 143 -2.93 10.36 17.19
C LEU A 143 -4.36 10.86 16.92
N GLU A 144 -4.53 12.17 16.75
CA GLU A 144 -5.82 12.81 16.46
C GLU A 144 -6.48 12.19 15.22
N ARG A 145 -5.73 12.04 14.13
CA ARG A 145 -6.26 11.47 12.90
C ARG A 145 -6.66 10.01 13.06
N LEU A 146 -5.88 9.23 13.81
CA LEU A 146 -6.21 7.83 14.11
C LEU A 146 -7.45 7.73 15.01
N GLN A 147 -7.61 8.66 15.96
CA GLN A 147 -8.80 8.75 16.80
C GLN A 147 -10.05 9.13 16.01
N GLU A 148 -9.96 10.05 15.05
CA GLU A 148 -11.05 10.38 14.14
C GLU A 148 -11.51 9.16 13.34
N LEU A 149 -10.55 8.42 12.74
CA LEU A 149 -10.83 7.19 12.01
C LEU A 149 -11.43 6.09 12.90
N ALA A 150 -11.07 6.07 14.18
CA ALA A 150 -11.65 5.15 15.14
C ALA A 150 -13.09 5.55 15.56
N ARG A 151 -13.51 6.80 15.35
CA ARG A 151 -14.86 7.29 15.68
C ARG A 151 -15.82 7.26 14.50
N SER A 152 -15.31 7.30 13.27
CA SER A 152 -16.05 7.09 12.01
C SER A 152 -16.33 5.62 11.77
#